data_AF-A0A915NSI0-F1
#
_entry.id   AF-A0A915NSI0-F1
#
_cell.length_a   1.000
_cell.length_b   1.000
_cell.length_c   1.000
_cell.angle_alpha   90.00
_cell.angle_beta   90.00
_cell.angle_gamma   90.00
#
_symmetry.space_group_name_H-M   'P 1'
#
loop_
_entity.id
_entity.type
_entity.pdbx_description
1 polymer ?
#
loop_
_entity_poly.entity_id
_entity_poly.type
_entity_poly.pdbx_seq_one_letter_code
_entity_poly.pdbx_strand_id
1 'polypeptide(L)'
;MIITILEPLSKESINLIQQVRQKLTYPINPNFNTDFNIYRFVANAERNFKTKMEIVENAAKALSMHLRVRKCFNLDELPDIPFEKNPIFIERLMPMSPILENATDSFNRLLWFVEYKSLNVEVIS
;
A
#
# COMPACT_ATOMS: atom_id res chain seq x y z
N MET A 1 -17.48 -1.79 -7.42
CA MET A 1 -16.59 -1.91 -8.61
C MET A 1 -15.18 -2.17 -8.10
N ILE A 2 -14.73 -3.41 -8.18
CA ILE A 2 -13.34 -3.78 -7.84
C ILE A 2 -12.56 -3.56 -9.13
N ILE A 3 -11.63 -2.61 -9.11
CA ILE A 3 -10.82 -2.26 -10.28
C ILE A 3 -9.80 -3.38 -10.45
N THR A 4 -9.98 -4.18 -11.50
CA THR A 4 -9.01 -5.15 -12.00
C THR A 4 -7.79 -4.40 -12.51
N ILE A 5 -6.60 -4.84 -12.09
CA ILE A 5 -5.30 -4.16 -12.22
C ILE A 5 -4.85 -3.94 -13.69
N LEU A 6 -5.63 -4.45 -14.66
CA LEU A 6 -5.30 -4.45 -16.09
C LEU A 6 -6.02 -3.37 -16.91
N GLU A 7 -6.98 -2.64 -16.34
CA GLU A 7 -7.67 -1.58 -17.07
C GLU A 7 -6.99 -0.22 -16.88
N PRO A 8 -6.80 0.56 -17.97
CA PRO A 8 -6.23 1.90 -17.85
C PRO A 8 -7.15 2.81 -17.02
N LEU A 9 -6.54 3.71 -16.25
CA LEU A 9 -7.30 4.68 -15.47
C LEU A 9 -8.13 5.59 -16.38
N SER A 10 -9.37 5.85 -15.97
CA SER A 10 -10.25 6.77 -16.69
C SER A 10 -9.68 8.20 -16.67
N LYS A 11 -10.08 9.04 -17.63
CA LYS A 11 -9.70 10.48 -17.65
C LYS A 11 -10.09 11.20 -16.36
N GLU A 12 -11.24 10.84 -15.79
CA GLU A 12 -11.72 11.39 -14.52
C GLU A 12 -10.80 10.97 -13.36
N SER A 13 -10.42 9.69 -13.29
CA SER A 13 -9.47 9.19 -12.28
C SER A 13 -8.12 9.90 -12.38
N ILE A 14 -7.60 10.11 -13.59
CA ILE A 14 -6.36 10.86 -13.83
C ILE A 14 -6.49 12.32 -13.35
N ASN A 15 -7.63 12.95 -13.60
CA ASN A 15 -7.90 14.31 -13.13
C ASN A 15 -7.90 14.40 -11.60
N LEU A 16 -8.55 13.45 -10.91
CA LEU A 16 -8.54 13.38 -9.45
C LEU A 16 -7.12 13.18 -8.89
N ILE A 17 -6.32 12.32 -9.51
CA ILE A 17 -4.91 12.10 -9.13
C ILE A 17 -4.09 13.38 -9.26
N GLN A 18 -4.27 14.15 -10.33
CA GLN A 18 -3.58 15.43 -10.51
C GLN A 18 -3.97 16.44 -9.43
N GLN A 19 -5.26 16.54 -9.11
CA GLN A 19 -5.72 17.40 -8.02
C GLN A 19 -5.16 16.98 -6.65
N VAL A 20 -5.07 15.68 -6.38
CA VAL A 20 -4.44 15.15 -5.17
C VAL A 20 -2.97 15.54 -5.11
N ARG A 21 -2.21 15.36 -6.21
CA ARG A 21 -0.79 15.76 -6.28
C ARG A 21 -0.59 17.24 -5.96
N GLN A 22 -1.45 18.11 -6.49
CA GLN A 22 -1.37 19.56 -6.24
C GLN A 22 -1.60 19.94 -4.78
N LYS A 23 -2.30 19.12 -4.00
CA LYS A 23 -2.52 19.34 -2.56
C LYS A 23 -1.44 18.76 -1.65
N LEU A 24 -0.49 17.97 -2.18
CA LEU A 24 0.58 17.40 -1.36
C LEU A 24 1.62 18.46 -0.99
N THR A 25 1.97 18.49 0.29
CA THR A 25 3.01 19.39 0.82
C THR A 25 4.36 18.70 0.98
N TYR A 26 4.39 17.37 0.90
CA TYR A 26 5.60 16.56 1.03
C TYR A 26 6.04 16.01 -0.34
N PRO A 27 7.36 15.97 -0.61
CA PRO A 27 7.85 15.30 -1.80
C PRO A 27 7.51 13.81 -1.73
N ILE A 28 7.14 13.26 -2.88
CA ILE A 28 6.85 11.85 -3.06
C ILE A 28 8.06 11.18 -3.70
N ASN A 29 8.49 10.04 -3.15
CA ASN A 29 9.59 9.28 -3.74
C ASN A 29 9.23 8.88 -5.20
N PRO A 30 10.13 9.03 -6.19
CA PRO A 30 9.85 8.69 -7.58
C PRO A 30 9.33 7.27 -7.79
N ASN A 31 9.83 6.29 -7.03
CA ASN A 31 9.40 4.89 -7.11
C ASN A 31 7.96 4.71 -6.61
N PHE A 32 7.49 5.62 -5.75
CA PHE A 32 6.11 5.62 -5.25
C PHE A 32 5.19 6.55 -6.05
N ASN A 33 5.72 7.54 -6.76
CA ASN A 33 4.97 8.55 -7.51
C ASN A 33 4.40 8.04 -8.84
N THR A 34 3.59 6.99 -8.78
CA THR A 34 2.86 6.46 -9.93
C THR A 34 1.38 6.80 -9.83
N ASP A 35 0.71 6.92 -10.98
CA ASP A 35 -0.74 7.16 -11.00
C ASP A 35 -1.49 6.05 -10.25
N PHE A 36 -1.06 4.79 -10.41
CA PHE A 36 -1.63 3.65 -9.70
C PHE A 36 -1.54 3.80 -8.18
N ASN A 37 -0.36 4.12 -7.64
CA ASN A 37 -0.17 4.23 -6.19
C ASN A 37 -1.01 5.35 -5.59
N ILE A 38 -1.07 6.51 -6.25
CA ILE A 38 -1.89 7.64 -5.79
C ILE A 38 -3.37 7.31 -5.93
N TYR A 39 -3.77 6.65 -7.02
CA TYR A 39 -5.15 6.27 -7.26
C TYR A 39 -5.69 5.34 -6.17
N ARG A 40 -4.87 4.51 -5.52
CA ARG A 40 -5.32 3.69 -4.38
C ARG A 40 -5.91 4.53 -3.24
N PHE A 41 -5.39 5.74 -3.02
CA PHE A 41 -5.94 6.67 -2.03
C PHE A 41 -7.23 7.34 -2.54
N VAL A 42 -7.29 7.70 -3.82
CA VAL A 42 -8.50 8.21 -4.47
C VAL A 42 -9.63 7.17 -4.40
N ALA A 43 -9.38 5.94 -4.85
CA ALA A 43 -10.34 4.84 -4.84
C ALA A 43 -10.84 4.50 -3.43
N ASN A 44 -9.98 4.65 -2.41
CA ASN A 44 -10.42 4.51 -1.03
C ASN A 44 -11.32 5.68 -0.59
N ALA A 45 -10.99 6.90 -0.97
CA ALA A 45 -11.82 8.07 -0.67
C ALA A 45 -13.18 8.01 -1.41
N GLU A 46 -13.23 7.58 -2.67
CA GLU A 46 -14.47 7.39 -3.45
C GLU A 46 -15.48 6.44 -2.78
N ARG A 47 -15.01 5.50 -1.95
CA ARG A 47 -15.89 4.60 -1.18
C ARG A 47 -16.62 5.32 -0.04
N ASN A 48 -16.01 6.37 0.51
CA ASN A 48 -16.44 7.02 1.75
C ASN A 48 -17.06 8.40 1.51
N PHE A 49 -16.72 9.07 0.40
CA PHE A 49 -17.13 10.43 0.11
C PHE A 49 -17.86 10.51 -1.24
N LYS A 50 -18.75 11.49 -1.39
CA LYS A 50 -19.61 11.60 -2.58
C LYS A 50 -19.24 12.77 -3.48
N THR A 51 -18.67 13.84 -2.91
CA THR A 51 -18.26 15.00 -3.71
C THR A 51 -16.80 14.89 -4.12
N LYS A 52 -16.46 15.40 -5.32
CA LYS A 52 -15.07 15.40 -5.82
C LYS A 52 -14.13 16.14 -4.85
N MET A 53 -14.60 17.24 -4.27
CA MET A 53 -13.82 18.03 -3.32
C MET A 53 -13.43 17.20 -2.08
N GLU A 54 -14.40 16.55 -1.44
CA GLU A 54 -14.13 15.69 -0.27
C GLU A 54 -13.22 14.51 -0.62
N ILE A 55 -13.42 13.91 -1.79
CA ILE A 55 -12.58 12.80 -2.27
C ILE A 55 -11.12 13.25 -2.37
N VAL A 56 -10.87 14.37 -3.04
CA VAL A 56 -9.50 14.91 -3.24
C VAL A 56 -8.87 15.29 -1.90
N GLU A 57 -9.60 15.96 -1.01
CA GLU A 57 -9.07 16.39 0.28
C GLU A 57 -8.71 15.23 1.20
N ASN A 58 -9.59 14.25 1.31
CA ASN A 58 -9.35 13.09 2.16
C ASN A 58 -8.28 12.16 1.57
N ALA A 59 -8.23 12.00 0.24
CA ALA A 59 -7.16 11.26 -0.42
C ALA A 59 -5.80 11.94 -0.20
N ALA A 60 -5.71 13.26 -0.36
CA ALA A 60 -4.48 14.02 -0.13
C ALA A 60 -4.01 13.96 1.32
N LYS A 61 -4.94 14.07 2.29
CA LYS A 61 -4.63 13.92 3.72
C LYS A 61 -4.10 12.52 4.06
N ALA A 62 -4.78 11.48 3.58
CA ALA A 62 -4.37 10.09 3.79
C ALA A 62 -3.00 9.79 3.15
N LEU A 63 -2.79 10.24 1.91
CA LEU A 63 -1.52 10.09 1.21
C LEU A 63 -0.40 10.84 1.94
N SER A 64 -0.64 12.07 2.39
CA SER A 64 0.36 12.85 3.14
C SER A 64 0.79 12.14 4.43
N MET A 65 -0.14 11.54 5.17
CA MET A 65 0.19 10.74 6.35
C MET A 65 0.96 9.48 5.99
N HIS A 66 0.58 8.79 4.92
CA HIS A 66 1.31 7.63 4.43
C HIS A 66 2.75 7.97 4.05
N LEU A 67 2.98 9.06 3.32
CA LEU A 67 4.33 9.53 2.96
C LEU A 67 5.17 9.88 4.20
N ARG A 68 4.55 10.49 5.23
CA ARG A 68 5.23 10.74 6.51
C ARG A 68 5.65 9.43 7.18
N VAL A 69 4.76 8.43 7.25
CA VAL A 69 5.09 7.11 7.81
C VAL A 69 6.25 6.48 7.04
N ARG A 70 6.19 6.44 5.70
CA ARG A 70 7.28 5.91 4.88
C ARG A 70 8.62 6.55 5.19
N LYS A 71 8.66 7.88 5.31
CA LYS A 71 9.87 8.62 5.66
C LYS A 71 10.35 8.32 7.08
N CYS A 72 9.46 8.30 8.07
CA CYS A 72 9.82 8.04 9.47
C CYS A 72 10.43 6.64 9.66
N PHE A 73 9.98 5.65 8.90
CA PHE A 73 10.49 4.27 8.96
C PHE A 73 11.54 3.96 7.89
N ASN A 74 12.01 4.97 7.15
CA ASN A 74 12.93 4.83 6.02
C ASN A 74 12.52 3.79 4.96
N LEU A 75 11.20 3.62 4.72
CA LEU A 75 10.65 2.61 3.81
C LEU A 75 10.96 2.86 2.33
N ASP A 76 11.52 4.01 1.99
CA ASP A 76 11.92 4.37 0.64
C ASP A 76 13.35 3.92 0.30
N GLU A 77 14.18 3.67 1.32
CA GLU A 77 15.61 3.34 1.18
C GLU A 77 15.95 1.98 1.80
N LEU A 78 15.02 1.37 2.54
CA LEU A 78 15.22 0.06 3.13
C LEU A 78 15.49 -0.97 2.01
N PRO A 79 16.59 -1.73 2.10
CA PRO A 79 16.83 -2.82 1.17
C PRO A 79 15.77 -3.90 1.36
N ASP A 80 15.47 -4.64 0.30
CA ASP A 80 14.68 -5.86 0.42
C ASP A 80 15.51 -6.89 1.21
N ILE A 81 15.15 -7.10 2.46
CA ILE A 81 15.77 -8.08 3.34
C ILE A 81 14.96 -9.38 3.25
N PRO A 82 15.54 -10.52 2.84
CA PRO A 82 14.90 -11.83 2.91
C PRO A 82 14.41 -12.12 4.32
N PHE A 83 13.30 -12.86 4.46
CA PHE A 83 12.72 -13.17 5.77
C PHE A 83 13.73 -13.81 6.73
N GLU A 84 14.62 -14.66 6.21
CA GLU A 84 15.68 -15.36 6.97
C GLU A 84 16.70 -14.41 7.61
N LYS A 85 16.76 -13.17 7.15
CA LYS A 85 17.68 -12.13 7.64
C LYS A 85 16.97 -11.04 8.44
N ASN A 86 15.65 -11.10 8.57
CA ASN A 86 14.86 -10.09 9.28
C ASN A 86 14.57 -10.56 10.72
N PRO A 87 15.07 -9.84 11.76
CA PRO A 87 14.95 -10.24 13.16
C PRO A 87 13.53 -10.56 13.62
N ILE A 88 12.52 -9.84 13.11
CA ILE A 88 11.10 -10.05 13.48
C ILE A 88 10.64 -11.48 13.14
N PHE A 89 11.12 -12.02 12.02
CA PHE A 89 10.75 -13.37 11.58
C PHE A 89 11.66 -14.43 12.20
N ILE A 90 12.94 -14.13 12.42
CA ILE A 90 13.88 -15.02 13.13
C ILE A 90 13.38 -15.28 14.56
N GLU A 91 12.96 -14.23 15.26
CA GLU A 91 12.43 -14.28 16.63
C GLU A 91 10.99 -14.83 16.71
N ARG A 92 10.40 -15.19 15.55
CA ARG A 92 9.03 -15.71 15.43
C ARG A 92 7.96 -14.80 16.04
N LEU A 93 8.21 -13.49 16.06
CA LEU A 93 7.25 -12.47 16.49
C LEU A 93 6.13 -12.29 15.47
N MET A 94 6.41 -12.59 14.20
CA MET A 94 5.44 -12.60 13.10
C MET A 94 5.51 -13.93 12.34
N PRO A 95 4.40 -14.38 11.73
CA PRO A 95 4.41 -15.60 10.94
C PRO A 95 5.28 -15.39 9.70
N MET A 96 6.24 -16.28 9.50
CA MET A 96 7.00 -16.35 8.26
C MET A 96 6.25 -17.24 7.28
N SER A 97 5.85 -16.68 6.15
CA SER A 97 5.28 -17.46 5.07
C SER A 97 5.69 -16.87 3.73
N PRO A 98 6.19 -17.68 2.80
CA PRO A 98 6.53 -17.18 1.48
C PRO A 98 5.26 -16.79 0.71
N ILE A 99 5.39 -15.80 -0.17
CA ILE A 99 4.41 -15.61 -1.24
C ILE A 99 4.53 -16.84 -2.15
N LEU A 100 3.41 -17.45 -2.52
CA LEU A 100 3.45 -18.64 -3.36
C LEU A 100 3.95 -18.27 -4.76
N GLU A 101 5.15 -18.72 -5.08
CA GLU A 101 5.72 -18.55 -6.42
C GLU A 101 4.90 -19.30 -7.45
N ASN A 102 4.61 -18.64 -8.57
CA ASN A 102 3.81 -19.19 -9.69
C ASN A 102 2.36 -19.56 -9.34
N ALA A 103 1.80 -19.05 -8.24
CA ALA A 103 0.40 -19.23 -7.90
C ALA A 103 -0.33 -17.87 -7.79
N THR A 104 -1.42 -17.74 -8.52
CA THR A 104 -2.34 -16.61 -8.42
C THR A 104 -3.77 -17.12 -8.29
N ASP A 105 -4.67 -16.29 -7.79
CA ASP A 105 -6.09 -16.57 -7.93
C ASP A 105 -6.61 -16.30 -9.36
N SER A 106 -7.91 -16.49 -9.54
CA SER A 106 -8.62 -16.24 -10.81
C SER A 106 -8.57 -14.78 -11.28
N PHE A 107 -8.08 -13.85 -10.47
CA PHE A 107 -7.92 -12.43 -10.79
C PHE A 107 -6.45 -12.01 -10.89
N ASN A 108 -5.53 -12.98 -11.01
CA ASN A 108 -4.09 -12.74 -11.13
C ASN A 108 -3.49 -12.00 -9.92
N ARG A 109 -4.06 -12.21 -8.72
CA ARG A 109 -3.52 -11.65 -7.48
C ARG A 109 -2.56 -12.65 -6.84
N LEU A 110 -1.44 -12.14 -6.33
CA LEU A 110 -0.46 -12.93 -5.58
C LEU A 110 -1.11 -13.55 -4.35
N LEU A 111 -0.81 -14.82 -4.09
CA LEU A 111 -1.30 -15.53 -2.91
C LEU A 111 -0.26 -15.52 -1.81
N TRP A 112 -0.64 -14.99 -0.66
CA TRP A 112 0.17 -15.00 0.56
C TRP A 112 -0.66 -15.55 1.72
N PHE A 113 -0.32 -16.75 2.17
CA PHE A 113 -0.99 -17.43 3.27
C PHE A 113 -0.25 -17.16 4.56
N VAL A 114 -0.95 -16.88 5.66
CA VAL A 114 -0.33 -16.57 6.95
C VAL A 114 -0.82 -17.58 7.98
N GLU A 115 0.09 -18.40 8.53
CA GLU A 115 -0.24 -19.39 9.55
C GLU A 115 0.06 -18.86 10.96
N TYR A 116 -0.98 -18.50 11.71
CA TYR A 116 -0.82 -17.92 13.05
C TYR A 116 -0.52 -18.94 14.14
N LYS A 117 -0.75 -20.23 13.89
CA LYS A 117 -0.53 -21.30 14.88
C LYS A 117 0.94 -21.44 15.29
N SER A 118 1.86 -20.99 14.46
CA SER A 118 3.31 -21.07 14.70
C SER A 118 3.89 -19.90 15.51
N LEU A 119 3.06 -18.94 15.94
CA LEU A 119 3.51 -17.79 16.72
C LEU A 119 3.80 -18.16 18.17
N ASN A 120 4.92 -17.65 18.69
CA ASN A 120 5.23 -17.75 20.12
C ASN A 120 4.82 -16.46 20.84
N VAL A 121 3.61 -16.47 21.40
CA VAL A 121 3.03 -15.29 22.08
C VAL A 121 3.75 -14.97 23.40
N GLU A 122 4.46 -15.95 23.99
CA GLU A 122 5.20 -15.79 25.25
C GLU A 122 6.46 -14.91 25.12
N VAL A 123 6.93 -14.64 23.90
CA VAL A 123 8.10 -13.78 23.65
C VAL A 123 7.72 -12.29 23.65
N ILE A 124 6.42 -11.97 23.55
CA ILE A 124 5.91 -10.59 23.46
C ILE A 124 5.55 -10.02 24.85
N SER A 125 5.51 -10.85 25.91
CA SER A 125 5.14 -10.46 27.28
C SER A 125 6.28 -9.95 28.14
#